data_AF-A0A9W9ZFH5-F1
#
_entry.id   AF-A0A9W9ZFH5-F1
#
_cell.length_a   1.000
_cell.length_b   1.000
_cell.length_c   1.000
_cell.angle_alpha   90.00
_cell.angle_beta   90.00
_cell.angle_gamma   90.00
#
_symmetry.space_group_name_H-M   'P 1'
#
loop_
_entity.id
_entity.type
_entity.pdbx_description
1 polymer ?
#
loop_
_entity_poly.entity_id
_entity_poly.type
_entity_poly.pdbx_seq_one_letter_code
_entity_poly.pdbx_strand_id
1 'polypeptide(L)'
;MAAKEVELGFAEEISNDAVRRLQMTSPFFPSRIGGIPAWLNLQDLPDSSRMLCKICQKPMVLLLQVYAPLSDDRSFHRTIFVFCCKDGKCHSTNRNDCFLVLRNQLKRDNKFYSCLPPPDLDEINELSVKSVAEEFKPKAWASLCDVCGCKGDKKCSKCHMAQYCCREHQTVDWKSGHKNLCPKLLSSAEGSHDQLLEGNRGTSMNNSKSYLPRI
;
A
#
# COMPACT_ATOMS: atom_id res chain seq x y z
N MET A 1 -39.69 -13.13 4.21
CA MET A 1 -38.41 -12.39 4.10
C MET A 1 -37.32 -13.45 4.03
N ALA A 2 -36.52 -13.50 2.96
CA ALA A 2 -35.38 -14.41 2.92
C ALA A 2 -34.41 -14.03 4.06
N ALA A 3 -33.92 -15.02 4.80
CA ALA A 3 -32.89 -14.79 5.80
C ALA A 3 -31.69 -14.15 5.10
N LYS A 4 -31.17 -13.04 5.66
CA LYS A 4 -29.91 -12.48 5.17
C LYS A 4 -28.83 -13.53 5.44
N GLU A 5 -28.23 -14.02 4.38
CA GLU A 5 -27.05 -14.87 4.47
C GLU A 5 -25.93 -14.04 5.14
N VAL A 6 -25.39 -14.57 6.24
CA VAL A 6 -24.30 -13.94 6.99
C VAL A 6 -23.08 -14.80 6.79
N GLU A 7 -22.10 -14.25 6.08
CA GLU A 7 -20.79 -14.88 5.95
C GLU A 7 -19.94 -14.51 7.16
N LEU A 8 -19.40 -15.53 7.84
CA LEU A 8 -18.51 -15.36 8.99
C LEU A 8 -17.09 -15.73 8.55
N GLY A 9 -16.16 -14.80 8.75
CA GLY A 9 -14.73 -15.03 8.54
C GLY A 9 -13.98 -15.05 9.87
N PHE A 10 -12.86 -15.77 9.92
CA PHE A 10 -11.93 -15.77 11.03
C PHE A 10 -10.66 -15.02 10.65
N ALA A 11 -10.00 -14.41 11.63
CA ALA A 11 -8.70 -13.80 11.41
C ALA A 11 -7.62 -14.87 11.45
N GLU A 12 -6.79 -14.93 10.42
CA GLU A 12 -5.63 -15.82 10.32
C GLU A 12 -4.35 -15.01 10.26
N GLU A 13 -3.27 -15.58 10.80
CA GLU A 13 -1.94 -14.98 10.67
C GLU A 13 -1.43 -15.14 9.23
N ILE A 14 -0.91 -14.06 8.67
CA ILE A 14 -0.34 -14.07 7.32
C ILE A 14 1.07 -14.68 7.42
N SER A 15 1.27 -15.84 6.82
CA SER A 15 2.60 -16.47 6.76
C SER A 15 3.60 -15.67 5.93
N ASN A 16 4.88 -15.86 6.24
CA ASN A 16 5.99 -15.15 5.62
C ASN A 16 6.44 -15.75 4.27
N ASP A 17 5.61 -16.54 3.60
CA ASP A 17 5.90 -16.96 2.23
C ASP A 17 5.56 -15.84 1.22
N ALA A 18 6.19 -15.90 0.05
CA ALA A 18 6.07 -14.85 -0.94
C ALA A 18 4.66 -14.77 -1.55
N VAL A 19 3.97 -15.91 -1.64
CA VAL A 19 2.64 -16.03 -2.23
C VAL A 19 1.60 -15.36 -1.34
N ARG A 20 1.62 -15.63 -0.03
CA ARG A 20 0.71 -15.00 0.95
C ARG A 20 0.93 -13.50 1.06
N ARG A 21 2.19 -13.03 1.01
CA ARG A 21 2.45 -11.58 0.93
C ARG A 21 1.87 -10.94 -0.33
N LEU A 22 1.97 -11.62 -1.47
CA LEU A 22 1.41 -11.13 -2.73
C LEU A 22 -0.11 -11.02 -2.66
N GLN A 23 -0.79 -12.01 -2.06
CA GLN A 23 -2.24 -11.96 -1.84
C GLN A 23 -2.69 -10.75 -1.03
N MET A 24 -1.81 -10.20 -0.19
CA MET A 24 -2.10 -9.02 0.63
C MET A 24 -1.89 -7.69 -0.11
N THR A 25 -1.62 -7.75 -1.43
CA THR A 25 -1.49 -6.57 -2.30
C THR A 25 -2.78 -6.27 -3.04
N SER A 26 -2.94 -5.04 -3.54
CA SER A 26 -4.20 -4.58 -4.12
C SER A 26 -4.78 -5.41 -5.28
N PRO A 27 -4.01 -6.05 -6.19
CA PRO A 27 -4.54 -6.85 -7.28
C PRO A 27 -5.38 -8.05 -6.82
N PHE A 28 -5.17 -8.50 -5.58
CA PHE A 28 -5.89 -9.63 -4.98
C PHE A 28 -7.05 -9.17 -4.09
N PHE A 29 -7.33 -7.87 -4.02
CA PHE A 29 -8.46 -7.30 -3.29
C PHE A 29 -8.64 -7.85 -1.85
N PRO A 30 -7.62 -7.77 -0.98
CA PRO A 30 -7.63 -8.48 0.29
C PRO A 30 -8.59 -7.84 1.32
N SER A 31 -9.15 -8.69 2.17
CA SER A 31 -9.72 -8.32 3.46
C SER A 31 -8.70 -8.64 4.56
N ARG A 32 -8.39 -7.69 5.46
CA ARG A 32 -7.39 -7.87 6.52
C ARG A 32 -7.50 -6.88 7.67
N ILE A 33 -6.78 -7.18 8.75
CA ILE A 33 -6.67 -6.34 9.94
C ILE A 33 -5.28 -5.69 9.95
N GLY A 34 -5.23 -4.37 10.10
CA GLY A 34 -3.98 -3.62 10.17
C GLY A 34 -3.17 -3.59 8.87
N GLY A 35 -1.87 -3.28 9.02
CA GLY A 35 -0.90 -3.18 7.92
C GLY A 35 -1.00 -1.87 7.11
N ILE A 36 -0.39 -1.89 5.92
CA ILE A 36 -0.38 -0.75 4.97
C ILE A 36 -1.50 -0.92 3.96
N PRO A 37 -2.50 0.00 3.84
CA PRO A 37 -3.67 -0.15 2.97
C PRO A 37 -3.33 -0.59 1.55
N ALA A 38 -3.97 -1.67 1.12
CA ALA A 38 -3.95 -2.12 -0.26
C ALA A 38 -5.05 -1.35 -0.99
N TRP A 39 -4.70 -0.12 -1.39
CA TRP A 39 -5.63 0.81 -2.03
C TRP A 39 -6.24 0.23 -3.29
N LEU A 40 -7.54 0.48 -3.49
CA LEU A 40 -8.29 0.05 -4.65
C LEU A 40 -8.15 1.10 -5.79
N ASN A 41 -8.45 2.37 -5.56
CA ASN A 41 -8.10 3.46 -6.49
C ASN A 41 -6.68 3.92 -6.16
N LEU A 42 -5.79 3.87 -7.15
CA LEU A 42 -4.36 4.17 -6.96
C LEU A 42 -3.97 5.62 -7.23
N GLN A 43 -4.89 6.47 -7.69
CA GLN A 43 -4.59 7.86 -8.06
C GLN A 43 -5.26 8.88 -7.13
N ASP A 44 -6.53 8.69 -6.78
CA ASP A 44 -7.30 9.66 -5.99
C ASP A 44 -7.25 9.35 -4.50
N LEU A 45 -6.02 9.22 -3.98
CA LEU A 45 -5.79 8.89 -2.59
C LEU A 45 -6.13 10.06 -1.65
N PRO A 46 -6.66 9.78 -0.44
CA PRO A 46 -6.94 10.82 0.54
C PRO A 46 -5.66 11.56 0.91
N ASP A 47 -5.75 12.89 0.93
CA ASP A 47 -4.64 13.74 1.35
C ASP A 47 -4.28 13.52 2.82
N SER A 48 -3.03 13.82 3.15
CA SER A 48 -2.45 13.62 4.48
C SER A 48 -3.27 14.27 5.61
N SER A 49 -3.89 15.42 5.37
CA SER A 49 -4.74 16.14 6.33
C SER A 49 -6.03 15.40 6.67
N ARG A 50 -6.61 14.69 5.70
CA ARG A 50 -7.84 13.90 5.89
C ARG A 50 -7.57 12.63 6.70
N MET A 51 -6.31 12.21 6.77
CA MET A 51 -5.85 11.02 7.50
C MET A 51 -5.45 11.32 8.96
N LEU A 52 -5.74 12.52 9.48
CA LEU A 52 -5.43 12.91 10.84
C LEU A 52 -6.61 12.65 11.80
N CYS A 53 -6.30 12.24 13.03
CA CYS A 53 -7.27 12.17 14.11
C CYS A 53 -7.81 13.57 14.42
N LYS A 54 -9.14 13.71 14.50
CA LYS A 54 -9.77 15.03 14.75
C LYS A 54 -9.50 15.58 16.15
N ILE A 55 -9.08 14.74 17.09
CA ILE A 55 -8.80 15.11 18.48
C ILE A 55 -7.34 15.54 18.66
N CYS A 56 -6.39 14.63 18.39
CA CYS A 56 -4.97 14.88 18.66
C CYS A 56 -4.16 15.33 17.44
N GLN A 57 -4.78 15.40 16.26
CA GLN A 57 -4.16 15.80 14.99
C GLN A 57 -2.96 14.95 14.55
N LYS A 58 -2.81 13.74 15.12
CA LYS A 58 -1.81 12.76 14.70
C LYS A 58 -2.34 11.87 13.57
N PRO A 59 -1.47 11.35 12.69
CA PRO A 59 -1.87 10.38 11.66
C PRO A 59 -2.56 9.15 12.26
N MET A 60 -3.67 8.75 11.66
CA MET A 60 -4.35 7.50 12.00
C MET A 60 -3.68 6.32 11.31
N VAL A 61 -3.87 5.13 11.89
CA VAL A 61 -3.38 3.86 11.36
C VAL A 61 -4.54 3.05 10.79
N LEU A 62 -4.25 2.20 9.80
CA LEU A 62 -5.26 1.27 9.29
C LEU A 62 -5.61 0.27 10.41
N LEU A 63 -6.90 0.14 10.70
CA LEU A 63 -7.43 -0.85 11.63
C LEU A 63 -7.95 -2.05 10.86
N LEU A 64 -8.76 -1.82 9.82
CA LEU A 64 -9.44 -2.87 9.08
C LEU A 64 -9.61 -2.48 7.62
N GLN A 65 -9.44 -3.44 6.73
CA GLN A 65 -9.74 -3.34 5.32
C GLN A 65 -10.66 -4.51 4.95
N VAL A 66 -11.79 -4.23 4.30
CA VAL A 66 -12.77 -5.25 3.88
C VAL A 66 -13.11 -5.06 2.42
N TYR A 67 -12.80 -6.05 1.59
CA TYR A 67 -13.34 -6.15 0.25
C TYR A 67 -14.77 -6.69 0.31
N ALA A 68 -15.70 -5.94 -0.25
CA ALA A 68 -17.14 -6.18 -0.16
C ALA A 68 -17.79 -5.82 -1.50
N PRO A 69 -17.52 -6.61 -2.56
CA PRO A 69 -17.97 -6.35 -3.92
C PRO A 69 -19.50 -6.32 -4.01
N LEU A 70 -20.01 -5.61 -5.01
CA LEU A 70 -21.43 -5.53 -5.30
C LEU A 70 -21.70 -5.95 -6.75
N SER A 71 -22.92 -6.39 -7.03
CA SER A 71 -23.34 -6.74 -8.40
C SER A 71 -23.54 -5.52 -9.31
N ASP A 72 -23.51 -4.30 -8.77
CA ASP A 72 -23.64 -3.05 -9.51
C ASP A 72 -22.33 -2.68 -10.23
N ASP A 73 -22.41 -2.33 -11.51
CA ASP A 73 -21.25 -2.00 -12.35
C ASP A 73 -20.36 -0.93 -11.73
N ARG A 74 -20.95 0.17 -11.21
CA ARG A 74 -20.20 1.31 -10.65
C ARG A 74 -19.48 0.99 -9.34
N SER A 75 -19.85 -0.12 -8.70
CA SER A 75 -19.31 -0.54 -7.41
C SER A 75 -18.90 -2.01 -7.39
N PHE A 76 -18.57 -2.54 -8.58
CA PHE A 76 -18.19 -3.93 -8.77
C PHE A 76 -17.06 -4.31 -7.82
N HIS A 77 -15.99 -3.52 -7.83
CA HIS A 77 -15.01 -3.54 -6.75
C HIS A 77 -15.42 -2.51 -5.70
N ARG A 78 -15.53 -2.95 -4.46
CA ARG A 78 -15.83 -2.06 -3.34
C ARG A 78 -15.00 -2.49 -2.14
N THR A 79 -14.22 -1.57 -1.60
CA THR A 79 -13.42 -1.78 -0.40
C THR A 79 -13.76 -0.73 0.65
N ILE A 80 -13.93 -1.18 1.88
CA ILE A 80 -14.11 -0.33 3.05
C ILE A 80 -12.81 -0.34 3.85
N PHE A 81 -12.25 0.84 4.08
CA PHE A 81 -11.09 1.03 4.93
C PHE A 81 -11.52 1.73 6.22
N VAL A 82 -11.09 1.20 7.35
CA VAL A 82 -11.31 1.78 8.67
C VAL A 82 -9.96 2.13 9.26
N PHE A 83 -9.76 3.40 9.57
CA PHE A 83 -8.59 3.93 10.24
C PHE A 83 -8.96 4.37 11.64
N CYS A 84 -8.02 4.28 12.58
CA CYS A 84 -8.21 4.75 13.94
C CYS A 84 -6.97 5.46 14.51
N CYS A 85 -7.20 6.31 15.51
CA CYS A 85 -6.14 6.91 16.30
C CYS A 85 -5.51 5.85 17.22
N LYS A 86 -4.17 5.81 17.26
CA LYS A 86 -3.42 4.93 18.17
C LYS A 86 -3.40 5.42 19.63
N ASP A 87 -3.75 6.68 19.87
CA ASP A 87 -3.78 7.28 21.21
C ASP A 87 -5.08 6.93 21.92
N GLY A 88 -5.01 6.06 22.92
CA GLY A 88 -6.16 5.59 23.72
C GLY A 88 -6.98 6.71 24.34
N LYS A 89 -6.37 7.87 24.64
CA LYS A 89 -7.07 9.04 25.21
C LYS A 89 -8.05 9.69 24.24
N CYS A 90 -7.90 9.44 22.94
CA CYS A 90 -8.82 9.92 21.91
C CYS A 90 -10.09 9.05 21.81
N HIS A 91 -10.11 7.86 22.43
CA HIS A 91 -11.25 6.97 22.39
C HIS A 91 -12.20 7.29 23.53
N SER A 92 -13.47 7.50 23.20
CA SER A 92 -14.53 7.74 24.17
C SER A 92 -15.83 7.10 23.71
N THR A 93 -16.65 6.71 24.67
CA THR A 93 -17.94 6.06 24.41
C THR A 93 -18.82 6.95 23.54
N ASN A 94 -19.45 6.36 22.52
CA ASN A 94 -20.35 7.04 21.59
C ASN A 94 -19.72 8.21 20.80
N ARG A 95 -18.39 8.21 20.61
CA ARG A 95 -17.67 9.17 19.77
C ARG A 95 -16.88 8.44 18.70
N ASN A 96 -16.79 9.04 17.51
CA ASN A 96 -16.08 8.48 16.37
C ASN A 96 -15.04 9.44 15.77
N ASP A 97 -14.71 10.53 16.47
CA ASP A 97 -13.75 11.55 16.02
C ASP A 97 -12.33 11.00 15.83
N CYS A 98 -12.01 9.91 16.53
CA CYS A 98 -10.75 9.17 16.42
C CYS A 98 -10.78 8.08 15.33
N PHE A 99 -11.87 7.96 14.57
CA PHE A 99 -12.01 7.02 13.46
C PHE A 99 -12.22 7.74 12.14
N LEU A 100 -11.76 7.09 11.06
CA LEU A 100 -12.05 7.50 9.70
C LEU A 100 -12.44 6.26 8.90
N VAL A 101 -13.60 6.33 8.26
CA VAL A 101 -14.08 5.28 7.35
C VAL A 101 -14.06 5.82 5.93
N LEU A 102 -13.32 5.13 5.07
CA LEU A 102 -13.26 5.44 3.64
C LEU A 102 -13.94 4.32 2.86
N ARG A 103 -14.79 4.73 1.93
CA ARG A 103 -15.39 3.85 0.95
C ARG A 103 -14.72 4.11 -0.38
N ASN A 104 -14.19 3.08 -1.00
CA ASN A 104 -13.60 3.17 -2.31
C ASN A 104 -14.25 2.15 -3.24
N GLN A 105 -14.60 2.60 -4.45
CA GLN A 105 -15.38 1.84 -5.40
C GLN A 105 -14.83 2.05 -6.80
N LEU A 106 -14.79 0.98 -7.59
CA LEU A 106 -14.41 1.00 -8.99
C LEU A 106 -15.34 0.10 -9.79
N LYS A 107 -15.43 0.43 -11.08
CA LYS A 107 -16.04 -0.44 -12.08
C LYS A 107 -15.20 -1.69 -12.31
N ARG A 108 -15.84 -2.73 -12.87
CA ARG A 108 -15.13 -3.94 -13.32
C ARG A 108 -14.08 -3.58 -14.36
N ASP A 109 -14.50 -2.85 -15.40
CA ASP A 109 -13.57 -2.28 -16.37
C ASP A 109 -12.98 -0.98 -15.82
N ASN A 110 -11.68 -1.01 -15.50
CA ASN A 110 -10.96 0.12 -14.95
C ASN A 110 -9.48 0.07 -15.36
N LYS A 111 -8.79 1.19 -15.22
CA LYS A 111 -7.39 1.35 -15.65
C LYS A 111 -6.33 0.73 -14.72
N PHE A 112 -6.73 0.22 -13.54
CA PHE A 112 -5.79 -0.23 -12.51
C PHE A 112 -5.66 -1.75 -12.44
N TYR A 113 -6.75 -2.47 -12.72
CA TYR A 113 -6.83 -3.93 -12.58
C TYR A 113 -7.40 -4.57 -13.83
N SER A 114 -6.99 -5.82 -14.06
CA SER A 114 -7.59 -6.65 -15.11
C SER A 114 -9.06 -6.93 -14.83
N CYS A 115 -9.84 -7.12 -15.89
CA CYS A 115 -11.23 -7.61 -15.81
C CYS A 115 -11.30 -9.11 -15.51
N LEU A 116 -10.18 -9.82 -15.64
CA LEU A 116 -10.02 -11.23 -15.29
C LEU A 116 -9.73 -11.38 -13.78
N PRO A 117 -10.21 -12.45 -13.15
CA PRO A 117 -9.87 -12.73 -11.76
C PRO A 117 -8.37 -12.92 -11.58
N PRO A 118 -7.81 -12.60 -10.41
CA PRO A 118 -6.44 -12.97 -10.08
C PRO A 118 -6.30 -14.51 -10.10
N PRO A 119 -5.12 -15.05 -10.43
CA PRO A 119 -4.88 -16.50 -10.42
C PRO A 119 -5.16 -17.13 -9.05
N ASP A 120 -5.58 -18.39 -9.05
CA ASP A 120 -5.78 -19.16 -7.83
C ASP A 120 -4.45 -19.43 -7.11
N LEU A 121 -4.50 -19.56 -5.78
CA LEU A 121 -3.29 -19.58 -4.95
C LEU A 121 -2.35 -20.75 -5.28
N ASP A 122 -2.93 -21.90 -5.61
CA ASP A 122 -2.20 -23.11 -5.96
C ASP A 122 -1.53 -23.02 -7.34
N GLU A 123 -1.96 -22.06 -8.16
CA GLU A 123 -1.40 -21.77 -9.49
C GLU A 123 -0.27 -20.71 -9.42
N ILE A 124 -0.15 -19.99 -8.30
CA ILE A 124 0.87 -18.95 -8.11
C ILE A 124 2.21 -19.60 -7.76
N ASN A 125 3.06 -19.79 -8.77
CA ASN A 125 4.46 -20.16 -8.59
C ASN A 125 5.37 -18.93 -8.38
N GLU A 126 6.63 -19.14 -7.99
CA GLU A 126 7.59 -18.04 -7.76
C GLU A 126 7.80 -17.10 -8.97
N LEU A 127 7.67 -17.60 -10.20
CA LEU A 127 7.79 -16.78 -11.41
C LEU A 127 6.59 -15.85 -11.55
N SER A 128 5.38 -16.35 -11.27
CA SER A 128 4.15 -15.54 -11.28
C SER A 128 4.14 -14.48 -10.17
N VAL A 129 4.75 -14.77 -9.00
CA VAL A 129 4.90 -13.76 -7.94
C VAL A 129 5.76 -12.60 -8.41
N LYS A 130 6.86 -12.89 -9.10
CA LYS A 130 7.76 -11.86 -9.65
C LYS A 130 7.07 -11.04 -10.73
N SER A 131 6.38 -11.68 -11.67
CA SER A 131 5.69 -10.95 -12.75
C SER A 131 4.61 -10.03 -12.20
N VAL A 132 3.76 -10.51 -11.29
CA VAL A 132 2.71 -9.67 -10.70
C VAL A 132 3.30 -8.51 -9.89
N ALA A 133 4.38 -8.75 -9.13
CA ALA A 133 5.06 -7.70 -8.39
C ALA A 133 5.76 -6.67 -9.30
N GLU A 134 6.26 -7.08 -10.46
CA GLU A 134 6.90 -6.21 -11.44
C GLU A 134 5.90 -5.36 -12.23
N GLU A 135 4.76 -5.95 -12.58
CA GLU A 135 3.65 -5.28 -13.26
C GLU A 135 2.93 -4.32 -12.33
N PHE A 136 2.63 -4.76 -11.10
CA PHE A 136 1.86 -3.96 -10.16
C PHE A 136 2.74 -3.09 -9.26
N LYS A 137 2.95 -1.84 -9.70
CA LYS A 137 3.69 -0.82 -8.97
C LYS A 137 2.77 0.30 -8.50
N PRO A 138 2.22 0.27 -7.28
CA PRO A 138 1.39 1.37 -6.74
C PRO A 138 2.08 2.74 -6.82
N LYS A 139 3.40 2.77 -6.62
CA LYS A 139 4.21 4.00 -6.72
C LYS A 139 4.30 4.59 -8.13
N ALA A 140 3.91 3.84 -9.17
CA ALA A 140 3.77 4.37 -10.52
C ALA A 140 2.52 5.26 -10.66
N TRP A 141 1.53 5.09 -9.79
CA TRP A 141 0.25 5.82 -9.83
C TRP A 141 0.20 6.98 -8.85
N ALA A 142 0.80 6.82 -7.67
CA ALA A 142 0.84 7.86 -6.64
C ALA A 142 2.12 7.82 -5.81
N SER A 143 2.52 8.99 -5.31
CA SER A 143 3.56 9.09 -4.28
C SER A 143 3.01 8.55 -2.96
N LEU A 144 3.58 7.47 -2.44
CA LEU A 144 3.11 6.79 -1.24
C LEU A 144 4.09 6.93 -0.08
N CYS A 145 3.56 7.12 1.12
CA CYS A 145 4.34 7.15 2.35
C CYS A 145 4.95 5.78 2.64
N ASP A 146 6.27 5.74 2.86
CA ASP A 146 7.00 4.49 3.13
C ASP A 146 6.68 3.84 4.48
N VAL A 147 5.96 4.55 5.37
CA VAL A 147 5.56 4.04 6.69
C VAL A 147 4.12 3.53 6.71
N CYS A 148 3.18 4.26 6.10
CA CYS A 148 1.76 3.97 6.20
C CYS A 148 1.04 3.75 4.86
N GLY A 149 1.73 3.88 3.73
CA GLY A 149 1.19 3.78 2.36
C GLY A 149 0.07 4.75 2.00
N CYS A 150 -0.25 5.74 2.83
CA CYS A 150 -1.10 6.87 2.42
C CYS A 150 -0.35 7.78 1.44
N LYS A 151 -1.03 8.77 0.84
CA LYS A 151 -0.39 9.74 -0.04
C LYS A 151 0.79 10.45 0.65
N GLY A 152 1.95 10.44 0.01
CA GLY A 152 3.23 10.90 0.53
C GLY A 152 3.67 12.21 -0.12
N ASP A 153 3.24 13.34 0.41
CA ASP A 153 3.50 14.66 -0.17
C ASP A 153 4.88 15.23 0.18
N LYS A 154 5.61 14.60 1.10
CA LYS A 154 6.93 15.05 1.58
C LYS A 154 7.98 14.04 1.18
N LYS A 155 9.20 14.52 0.92
CA LYS A 155 10.37 13.68 0.60
C LYS A 155 11.45 13.86 1.65
N CYS A 156 12.26 12.83 1.87
CA CYS A 156 13.48 12.95 2.65
C CYS A 156 14.38 14.03 2.02
N SER A 157 14.74 15.07 2.77
CA SER A 157 15.56 16.17 2.27
C SER A 157 17.00 15.78 1.94
N LYS A 158 17.46 14.60 2.40
CA LYS A 158 18.80 14.09 2.10
C LYS A 158 18.82 13.26 0.84
N CYS A 159 18.03 12.19 0.76
CA CYS A 159 18.07 11.28 -0.39
C CYS A 159 17.07 11.59 -1.49
N HIS A 160 16.02 12.37 -1.21
CA HIS A 160 14.89 12.64 -2.10
C HIS A 160 14.13 11.39 -2.63
N MET A 161 14.48 10.19 -2.15
CA MET A 161 13.87 8.91 -2.53
C MET A 161 12.73 8.49 -1.61
N ALA A 162 12.94 8.55 -0.29
CA ALA A 162 11.89 8.18 0.67
C ALA A 162 10.80 9.25 0.74
N GLN A 163 9.55 8.81 0.81
CA GLN A 163 8.36 9.66 0.80
C GLN A 163 7.54 9.49 2.07
N TYR A 164 6.93 10.57 2.55
CA TYR A 164 6.21 10.61 3.82
C TYR A 164 4.96 11.49 3.71
N CYS A 165 3.87 11.08 4.37
CA CYS A 165 2.67 11.94 4.49
C CYS A 165 2.89 13.08 5.49
N CYS A 166 3.71 12.86 6.52
CA CYS A 166 3.94 13.78 7.63
C CYS A 166 5.36 13.65 8.21
N ARG A 167 5.73 14.61 9.07
CA ARG A 167 7.05 14.64 9.74
C ARG A 167 7.19 13.52 10.76
N GLU A 168 6.09 13.13 11.38
CA GLU A 168 6.02 12.05 12.37
C GLU A 168 6.45 10.73 11.72
N HIS A 169 5.91 10.39 10.55
CA HIS A 169 6.29 9.18 9.82
C HIS A 169 7.74 9.25 9.31
N GLN A 170 8.23 10.42 8.86
CA GLN A 170 9.65 10.57 8.57
C GLN A 170 10.53 10.26 9.78
N THR A 171 10.12 10.71 10.97
CA THR A 171 10.87 10.47 12.21
C THR A 171 10.85 9.00 12.63
N VAL A 172 9.70 8.34 12.47
CA VAL A 172 9.56 6.89 12.71
C VAL A 172 10.49 6.11 11.79
N ASP A 173 10.46 6.39 10.49
CA ASP A 173 11.29 5.71 9.50
C ASP A 173 12.79 5.98 9.71
N TRP A 174 13.16 7.22 10.06
CA TRP A 174 14.53 7.58 10.39
C TRP A 174 15.06 6.73 11.56
N LYS A 175 14.24 6.52 12.59
CA LYS A 175 14.58 5.72 13.78
C LYS A 175 14.60 4.22 13.48
N SER A 176 13.70 3.72 12.63
CA SER A 176 13.58 2.28 12.31
C SER A 176 14.70 1.76 11.40
N GLY A 177 15.37 2.64 10.63
CA GLY A 177 16.55 2.23 9.87
C GLY A 177 16.91 3.11 8.69
N HIS A 178 16.02 4.01 8.24
CA HIS A 178 16.28 4.85 7.07
C HIS A 178 17.58 5.65 7.21
N LYS A 179 17.96 6.08 8.42
CA LYS A 179 19.23 6.78 8.67
C LYS A 179 20.47 6.06 8.12
N ASN A 180 20.46 4.73 8.12
CA ASN A 180 21.58 3.90 7.65
C ASN A 180 21.52 3.63 6.13
N LEU A 181 20.32 3.69 5.56
CA LEU A 181 20.06 3.40 4.15
C LEU A 181 20.04 4.65 3.29
N CYS A 182 19.73 5.80 3.87
CA CYS A 182 19.61 7.11 3.22
C CYS A 182 20.84 7.47 2.36
N PRO A 183 22.10 7.29 2.81
CA PRO A 183 23.26 7.59 1.98
C PRO A 183 23.40 6.67 0.75
N LYS A 184 22.94 5.41 0.85
CA LYS A 184 23.04 4.42 -0.25
C LYS A 184 22.00 4.67 -1.35
N LEU A 185 20.88 5.30 -0.98
CA LEU A 185 19.84 5.67 -1.91
C LEU A 185 20.27 6.84 -2.81
N LEU A 186 21.11 7.74 -2.31
CA LEU A 186 21.71 8.82 -3.11
C LEU A 186 22.58 8.28 -4.23
N SER A 187 23.49 7.36 -3.91
CA SER A 187 24.41 6.77 -4.89
C SER A 187 23.72 5.93 -5.97
N SER A 188 22.48 5.48 -5.75
CA SER A 188 21.70 4.71 -6.72
C SER A 188 20.98 5.59 -7.75
N ALA A 189 20.76 6.88 -7.45
CA ALA A 189 20.11 7.82 -8.35
C ALA A 189 21.09 8.39 -9.40
N GLU A 190 22.34 8.63 -9.01
CA GLU A 190 23.38 9.23 -9.86
C GLU A 190 23.87 8.27 -10.97
N GLY A 191 23.72 6.96 -10.83
CA GLY A 191 24.17 5.96 -11.82
C GLY A 191 23.24 5.74 -13.02
N SER A 192 22.14 6.49 -13.14
CA SER A 192 21.13 6.29 -14.20
C SER A 192 21.14 7.36 -15.31
N HIS A 193 22.01 8.37 -15.20
CA HIS A 193 21.99 9.53 -16.11
C HIS A 193 23.18 9.61 -17.09
N ASP A 194 24.08 8.63 -17.11
CA ASP A 194 25.35 8.70 -17.89
C ASP A 194 25.60 7.45 -18.78
N GLN A 195 24.56 6.97 -19.48
CA GLN A 195 24.71 5.98 -20.55
C GLN A 195 23.85 6.36 -21.77
N LEU A 196 24.16 7.50 -22.36
CA LEU A 196 23.93 7.72 -23.79
C LEU A 196 25.20 8.35 -24.33
N LEU A 197 26.18 7.51 -24.69
CA LEU A 197 27.13 7.64 -25.80
C LEU A 197 28.11 6.45 -25.72
N GLU A 198 28.34 5.81 -26.87
CA GLU A 198 29.37 4.80 -27.19
C GLU A 198 29.09 3.29 -26.90
N GLY A 199 28.59 2.60 -27.93
CA GLY A 199 29.26 1.48 -28.61
C GLY A 199 29.76 0.24 -27.83
N ASN A 200 29.02 -0.87 -27.98
CA ASN A 200 29.46 -2.28 -28.07
C ASN A 200 30.57 -2.83 -27.13
N ARG A 201 30.17 -3.66 -26.15
CA ARG A 201 30.56 -5.10 -26.00
C ARG A 201 30.17 -5.67 -24.62
N GLY A 202 29.52 -6.84 -24.64
CA GLY A 202 29.76 -7.96 -23.72
C GLY A 202 29.47 -7.82 -22.21
N THR A 203 28.53 -8.65 -21.74
CA THR A 203 28.42 -9.26 -20.39
C THR A 203 28.32 -8.36 -19.16
N SER A 204 27.14 -8.38 -18.51
CA SER A 204 26.93 -8.94 -17.16
C SER A 204 25.56 -8.49 -16.62
N MET A 205 24.75 -9.46 -16.19
CA MET A 205 23.48 -9.23 -15.51
C MET A 205 23.73 -8.57 -14.15
N ASN A 206 23.42 -7.27 -14.02
CA ASN A 206 23.39 -6.59 -12.74
C ASN A 206 21.97 -6.63 -12.16
N ASN A 207 21.86 -7.36 -11.04
CA ASN A 207 20.65 -7.62 -10.28
C ASN A 207 20.21 -6.35 -9.52
N SER A 208 19.18 -5.66 -10.01
CA SER A 208 18.58 -4.50 -9.37
C SER A 208 17.72 -4.96 -8.17
N LYS A 209 18.28 -4.85 -6.95
CA LYS A 209 17.49 -5.04 -5.72
C LYS A 209 16.49 -3.90 -5.58
N SER A 210 15.27 -4.15 -6.02
CA SER A 210 14.11 -3.33 -5.70
C SER A 210 14.01 -3.16 -4.18
N TYR A 211 13.95 -1.90 -3.74
CA TYR A 211 13.73 -1.52 -2.35
C TYR A 211 12.31 -1.96 -1.94
N LEU A 212 12.16 -3.20 -1.51
CA LEU A 212 10.91 -3.68 -0.92
C LEU A 212 10.79 -3.06 0.47
N PRO A 213 9.73 -2.29 0.76
CA PRO A 213 9.47 -1.85 2.13
C PRO A 213 9.33 -3.10 3.01
N ARG A 214 9.98 -3.08 4.18
CA ARG A 214 9.80 -4.13 5.18
C ARG A 214 8.33 -4.10 5.61
N ILE A 215 7.60 -5.14 5.20
CA ILE A 215 6.28 -5.51 5.74
C ILE A 215 6.45 -5.89 7.21
#